data_AF-A0A3D1NRR2-F1
#
_entry.id   AF-A0A3D1NRR2-F1
#
_cell.length_a   1.000
_cell.length_b   1.000
_cell.length_c   1.000
_cell.angle_alpha   90.00
_cell.angle_beta   90.00
_cell.angle_gamma   90.00
#
_symmetry.space_group_name_H-M   'P 1'
#
loop_
_entity.id
_entity.type
_entity.pdbx_description
1 polymer ?
#
loop_
_entity_poly.entity_id
_entity_poly.type
_entity_poly.pdbx_seq_one_letter_code
_entity_poly.pdbx_strand_id
1 'polypeptide(L)'
;MNGEPLADFKARLAAEKRKNKKELDTFAPKIEAYQNTMPPTEDYTALEQEIVQRESVAANEIAAYQRQIDALDTQIADASKIDEETQAAHDRRLKKVLDIKKSLSDHIDARLTAARRYNSDRDAAIMDAQAKADSILREIEKTETTANSKRDTLEACVKKQANIKSALDSMRAKYEAEKKAAFEYVDATTCYACGQPLPAATIEEARRAARESFEKHQREILDKLIADANLEKDTYSKLTKLVSTTEQEIAMLDQRLSQLRAEHHAATLAITTAKDVLAIDLETEEEQAKLSPEYRKLTDELTRAQTALEASATTKITAATLTTRRRDISAQIDMVRQNLATATADLRRRLANKERTAEIQRLIDETKAAEKKIAERIAELECLEFAAAAYTKADIEAVEAAINSRFDLVRWRMYEQTIEGADVETCVATIDGVPFNSLNSAGQVLAGLDIIRTFCRYYGATAPVFIDNAESISQTDFALDSQVIRLQVVEGAALELKTA
;
A
#
# COMPACT_ATOMS: atom_id res chain seq x y z
N MET A 1 9.48 83.79 -29.20
CA MET A 1 8.60 82.78 -29.83
C MET A 1 9.48 81.91 -30.71
N ASN A 2 9.39 80.58 -30.62
CA ASN A 2 10.33 79.60 -31.22
C ASN A 2 10.32 79.57 -32.76
N GLY A 3 10.44 80.71 -33.43
CA GLY A 3 10.35 80.85 -34.90
C GLY A 3 8.94 80.62 -35.47
N GLU A 4 7.95 80.24 -34.66
CA GLU A 4 6.55 80.04 -35.05
C GLU A 4 5.85 81.39 -35.32
N PRO A 5 5.13 81.55 -36.46
CA PRO A 5 4.26 82.71 -36.69
C PRO A 5 3.22 82.86 -35.57
N LEU A 6 2.94 84.10 -35.16
CA LEU A 6 2.00 84.39 -34.07
C LEU A 6 0.60 83.81 -34.30
N ALA A 7 0.17 83.72 -35.55
CA ALA A 7 -1.11 83.11 -35.94
C ALA A 7 -1.15 81.61 -35.63
N ASP A 8 -0.08 80.88 -35.96
CA ASP A 8 0.03 79.43 -35.71
C ASP A 8 0.12 79.15 -34.20
N PHE A 9 0.86 79.98 -33.47
CA PHE A 9 0.93 79.93 -32.01
C PHE A 9 -0.47 80.08 -31.37
N LYS A 10 -1.25 81.08 -31.78
CA LYS A 10 -2.62 81.31 -31.30
C LYS A 10 -3.54 80.13 -31.66
N ALA A 11 -3.46 79.59 -32.87
CA ALA A 11 -4.25 78.44 -33.29
C ALA A 11 -3.94 77.17 -32.48
N ARG A 12 -2.65 76.92 -32.20
CA ARG A 12 -2.22 75.78 -31.36
C ARG A 12 -2.71 75.91 -29.93
N LEU A 13 -2.61 77.09 -29.30
CA LEU A 13 -3.14 77.32 -27.96
C LEU A 13 -4.65 77.04 -27.90
N ALA A 14 -5.41 77.54 -28.87
CA ALA A 14 -6.86 77.32 -28.93
C ALA A 14 -7.22 75.82 -29.07
N ALA A 15 -6.47 75.08 -29.90
CA ALA A 15 -6.67 73.64 -30.08
C ALA A 15 -6.33 72.84 -28.81
N GLU A 16 -5.21 73.16 -28.16
CA GLU A 16 -4.78 72.52 -26.92
C GLU A 16 -5.75 72.81 -25.77
N LYS A 17 -6.23 74.06 -25.67
CA LYS A 17 -7.24 74.45 -24.68
C LYS A 17 -8.55 73.71 -24.89
N ARG A 18 -9.02 73.57 -26.14
CA ARG A 18 -10.22 72.78 -26.46
C ARG A 18 -10.07 71.32 -26.06
N LYS A 19 -8.90 70.72 -26.29
CA LYS A 19 -8.62 69.33 -25.87
C LYS A 19 -8.67 69.18 -24.36
N ASN A 20 -7.98 70.06 -23.62
CA ASN A 20 -7.97 70.03 -22.16
C ASN A 20 -9.36 70.31 -21.56
N LYS A 21 -10.16 71.23 -22.13
CA LYS A 21 -11.55 71.46 -21.68
C LYS A 21 -12.43 70.21 -21.85
N LYS A 22 -12.34 69.53 -23.01
CA LYS A 22 -13.04 68.26 -23.23
C LYS A 22 -12.61 67.17 -22.24
N GLU A 23 -11.33 67.10 -21.90
CA GLU A 23 -10.81 66.16 -20.91
C GLU A 23 -11.31 66.50 -19.50
N LEU A 24 -11.31 67.78 -19.14
CA LEU A 24 -11.82 68.32 -17.87
C LEU A 24 -13.27 67.89 -17.62
N ASP A 25 -14.12 68.01 -18.65
CA ASP A 25 -15.53 67.63 -18.59
C ASP A 25 -15.75 66.13 -18.28
N THR A 26 -14.73 65.27 -18.45
CA THR A 26 -14.83 63.83 -18.14
C THR A 26 -14.57 63.49 -16.67
N PHE A 27 -13.94 64.37 -15.89
CA PHE A 27 -13.55 64.05 -14.52
C PHE A 27 -14.75 64.07 -13.56
N ALA A 28 -15.61 65.09 -13.64
CA ALA A 28 -16.82 65.19 -12.81
C ALA A 28 -17.70 63.92 -12.84
N PRO A 29 -18.11 63.39 -14.02
CA PRO A 29 -18.92 62.16 -14.07
C PRO A 29 -18.15 60.92 -13.59
N LYS A 30 -16.82 60.86 -13.76
CA LYS A 30 -16.00 59.76 -13.22
C LYS A 30 -15.92 59.78 -11.70
N ILE A 31 -15.73 60.95 -11.10
CA ILE A 31 -15.73 61.13 -9.65
C ILE A 31 -17.09 60.76 -9.07
N GLU A 32 -18.19 61.20 -9.70
CA GLU A 32 -19.55 60.85 -9.29
C GLU A 32 -19.79 59.33 -9.38
N ALA A 33 -19.32 58.67 -10.44
CA ALA A 33 -19.41 57.22 -10.57
C ALA A 33 -18.70 56.48 -9.44
N TYR A 34 -17.49 56.92 -9.04
CA TYR A 34 -16.79 56.34 -7.89
C TYR A 34 -17.55 56.58 -6.58
N GLN A 35 -18.03 57.80 -6.35
CA GLN A 35 -18.81 58.16 -5.16
C GLN A 35 -20.09 57.32 -5.02
N ASN A 36 -20.78 57.06 -6.13
CA ASN A 36 -22.00 56.24 -6.15
C ASN A 36 -21.74 54.75 -5.82
N THR A 37 -20.50 54.28 -5.95
CA THR A 37 -20.11 52.91 -5.58
C THR A 37 -19.53 52.79 -4.18
N MET A 38 -19.40 53.91 -3.46
CA MET A 38 -18.86 53.95 -2.10
C MET A 38 -19.79 53.21 -1.13
N PRO A 39 -19.29 52.21 -0.40
CA PRO A 39 -20.06 51.59 0.67
C PRO A 39 -20.47 52.60 1.76
N PRO A 40 -21.54 52.33 2.53
CA PRO A 40 -21.89 53.14 3.69
C PRO A 40 -20.72 53.24 4.68
N THR A 41 -20.52 54.42 5.26
CA THR A 41 -19.54 54.62 6.33
C THR A 41 -20.00 53.89 7.59
N GLU A 42 -19.15 53.02 8.10
CA GLU A 42 -19.38 52.24 9.32
C GLU A 42 -18.18 52.33 10.26
N ASP A 43 -18.40 52.07 11.56
CA ASP A 43 -17.31 51.92 12.52
C ASP A 43 -16.71 50.52 12.41
N TYR A 44 -15.72 50.39 11.52
CA TYR A 44 -15.02 49.13 11.30
C TYR A 44 -14.26 48.65 12.55
N THR A 45 -13.86 49.55 13.45
CA THR A 45 -13.18 49.18 14.70
C THR A 45 -14.15 48.47 15.64
N ALA A 46 -15.37 48.98 15.75
CA ALA A 46 -16.42 48.32 16.53
C ALA A 46 -16.80 46.95 15.95
N LEU A 47 -16.85 46.81 14.62
CA LEU A 47 -17.09 45.51 13.96
C LEU A 47 -15.98 44.49 14.24
N GLU A 48 -14.71 44.92 14.18
CA GLU A 48 -13.55 44.07 14.52
C GLU A 48 -13.63 43.60 15.98
N GLN A 49 -13.94 44.49 16.92
CA GLN A 49 -14.09 44.16 18.34
C GLN A 49 -15.24 43.17 18.60
N GLU A 50 -16.39 43.35 17.95
CA GLU A 50 -17.54 42.43 18.08
C GLU A 50 -17.20 41.02 17.56
N ILE A 51 -16.48 40.91 16.44
CA ILE A 51 -16.02 39.62 15.91
C ILE A 51 -15.09 38.94 16.92
N VAL A 52 -14.09 39.66 17.43
CA VAL A 52 -13.13 39.13 18.42
C VAL A 52 -13.85 38.68 19.69
N GLN A 53 -14.83 39.46 20.16
CA GLN A 53 -15.62 39.10 21.33
C GLN A 53 -16.41 37.80 21.11
N ARG A 54 -17.11 37.68 19.98
CA ARG A 54 -17.87 36.45 19.65
C ARG A 54 -16.95 35.24 19.49
N GLU A 55 -15.79 35.42 18.87
CA GLU A 55 -14.78 34.38 18.74
C GLU A 55 -14.25 33.94 20.11
N SER A 56 -13.99 34.88 21.03
CA SER A 56 -13.55 34.58 22.39
C SER A 56 -14.60 33.81 23.19
N VAL A 57 -15.87 34.19 23.09
CA VAL A 57 -16.97 33.47 23.77
C VAL A 57 -17.09 32.04 23.25
N ALA A 58 -17.11 31.86 21.93
CA ALA A 58 -17.16 30.53 21.32
C ALA A 58 -15.93 29.69 21.67
N ALA A 59 -14.73 30.28 21.71
CA ALA A 59 -13.51 29.58 22.11
C ALA A 59 -13.57 29.06 23.55
N ASN A 60 -14.11 29.87 24.48
CA ASN A 60 -14.31 29.46 25.87
C ASN A 60 -15.32 28.32 26.00
N GLU A 61 -16.43 28.37 25.26
CA GLU A 61 -17.46 27.32 25.26
C GLU A 61 -16.92 26.01 24.67
N ILE A 62 -16.20 26.07 23.54
CA ILE A 62 -15.53 24.91 22.94
C ILE A 62 -14.51 24.31 23.92
N ALA A 63 -13.72 25.13 24.61
CA ALA A 63 -12.76 24.65 25.61
C ALA A 63 -13.45 23.95 26.79
N ALA A 64 -14.64 24.41 27.20
CA ALA A 64 -15.42 23.75 28.24
C ALA A 64 -15.95 22.38 27.78
N TYR A 65 -16.48 22.26 26.56
CA TYR A 65 -16.88 20.97 26.00
C TYR A 65 -15.69 20.03 25.79
N GLN A 66 -14.53 20.56 25.38
CA GLN A 66 -13.32 19.75 25.20
C GLN A 66 -12.88 19.12 26.53
N ARG A 67 -12.89 19.87 27.64
CA ARG A 67 -12.62 19.30 28.97
C ARG A 67 -13.58 18.18 29.36
N GLN A 68 -14.85 18.28 28.95
CA GLN A 68 -15.83 17.21 29.19
C GLN A 68 -15.54 15.97 28.34
N ILE A 69 -15.11 16.15 27.09
CA ILE A 69 -14.65 15.05 26.23
C ILE A 69 -13.43 14.37 26.84
N ASP A 70 -12.41 15.13 27.27
CA ASP A 70 -11.19 14.58 27.87
C ASP A 70 -11.50 13.75 29.14
N ALA A 71 -12.45 14.23 29.96
CA ALA A 71 -12.93 13.50 31.14
C ALA A 71 -13.70 12.22 30.77
N LEU A 72 -14.50 12.23 29.71
CA LEU A 72 -15.20 11.05 29.21
C LEU A 72 -14.22 10.05 28.57
N ASP A 73 -13.22 10.50 27.82
CA ASP A 73 -12.21 9.64 27.22
C ASP A 73 -11.38 8.94 28.30
N THR A 74 -11.07 9.61 29.40
CA THR A 74 -10.45 8.98 30.58
C THR A 74 -11.35 7.87 31.15
N GLN A 75 -12.65 8.15 31.34
CA GLN A 75 -13.60 7.15 31.84
C GLN A 75 -13.81 5.98 30.88
N ILE A 76 -13.79 6.22 29.56
CA ILE A 76 -13.86 5.18 28.54
C ILE A 76 -12.59 4.31 28.58
N ALA A 77 -11.41 4.93 28.68
CA ALA A 77 -10.15 4.20 28.77
C ALA A 77 -10.07 3.33 30.04
N ASP A 78 -10.53 3.85 31.18
CA ASP A 78 -10.59 3.10 32.43
C ASP A 78 -11.61 1.95 32.34
N ALA A 79 -12.79 2.17 31.76
CA ALA A 79 -13.76 1.12 31.51
C ALA A 79 -13.24 0.04 30.55
N SER A 80 -12.52 0.42 29.50
CA SER A 80 -11.88 -0.51 28.56
C SER A 80 -10.78 -1.34 29.22
N LYS A 81 -9.94 -0.76 30.07
CA LYS A 81 -8.94 -1.50 30.85
C LYS A 81 -9.58 -2.51 31.81
N ILE A 82 -10.66 -2.12 32.48
CA ILE A 82 -11.41 -3.02 33.36
C ILE A 82 -12.02 -4.18 32.55
N ASP A 83 -12.58 -3.91 31.37
CA ASP A 83 -13.10 -4.95 30.46
C ASP A 83 -11.98 -5.88 29.94
N GLU A 84 -10.81 -5.34 29.58
CA GLU A 84 -9.64 -6.15 29.16
C GLU A 84 -9.09 -7.02 30.29
N GLU A 85 -8.96 -6.47 31.50
CA GLU A 85 -8.48 -7.20 32.67
C GLU A 85 -9.48 -8.28 33.13
N THR A 86 -10.78 -7.98 33.10
CA THR A 86 -11.83 -8.96 33.40
C THR A 86 -11.92 -10.05 32.34
N GLN A 87 -11.81 -9.71 31.05
CA GLN A 87 -11.76 -10.68 29.96
C GLN A 87 -10.49 -11.54 30.03
N ALA A 88 -9.32 -10.94 30.27
CA ALA A 88 -8.07 -11.69 30.44
C ALA A 88 -8.11 -12.61 31.67
N ALA A 89 -8.74 -12.17 32.77
CA ALA A 89 -8.98 -13.01 33.95
C ALA A 89 -9.95 -14.17 33.64
N HIS A 90 -11.01 -13.90 32.86
CA HIS A 90 -11.94 -14.92 32.38
C HIS A 90 -11.23 -15.96 31.49
N ASP A 91 -10.44 -15.51 30.52
CA ASP A 91 -9.69 -16.38 29.59
C ASP A 91 -8.65 -17.24 30.33
N ARG A 92 -7.95 -16.68 31.32
CA ARG A 92 -7.03 -17.44 32.19
C ARG A 92 -7.76 -18.53 32.98
N ARG A 93 -8.95 -18.22 33.52
CA ARG A 93 -9.78 -19.20 34.25
C ARG A 93 -10.31 -20.29 33.30
N LEU A 94 -10.75 -19.92 32.10
CA LEU A 94 -11.20 -20.85 31.07
C LEU A 94 -10.07 -21.80 30.66
N LYS A 95 -8.86 -21.26 30.40
CA LYS A 95 -7.68 -22.07 30.08
C LYS A 95 -7.37 -23.07 31.18
N LYS A 96 -7.40 -22.65 32.45
CA LYS A 96 -7.18 -23.56 33.59
C LYS A 96 -8.19 -24.71 33.64
N VAL A 97 -9.47 -24.44 33.37
CA VAL A 97 -10.51 -25.48 33.30
C VAL A 97 -10.20 -26.49 32.18
N LEU A 98 -9.79 -26.01 31.00
CA LEU A 98 -9.44 -26.87 29.87
C LEU A 98 -8.19 -27.73 30.14
N ASP A 99 -7.16 -27.16 30.76
CA ASP A 99 -5.91 -27.87 31.11
C ASP A 99 -6.17 -29.00 32.13
N ILE A 100 -7.05 -28.77 33.12
CA ILE A 100 -7.44 -29.78 34.10
C ILE A 100 -8.26 -30.89 33.44
N LYS A 101 -9.21 -30.56 32.55
CA LYS A 101 -9.98 -31.57 31.79
C LYS A 101 -9.07 -32.45 30.94
N LYS A 102 -8.06 -31.86 30.30
CA LYS A 102 -7.04 -32.61 29.57
C LYS A 102 -6.28 -33.56 30.49
N SER A 103 -5.82 -33.07 31.64
CA SER A 103 -5.08 -33.87 32.62
C SER A 103 -5.89 -35.07 33.16
N LEU A 104 -7.21 -34.89 33.36
CA LEU A 104 -8.12 -36.00 33.73
C LEU A 104 -8.19 -37.09 32.65
N SER A 105 -8.27 -36.68 31.37
CA SER A 105 -8.24 -37.61 30.23
C SER A 105 -6.90 -38.34 30.15
N ASP A 106 -5.80 -37.60 30.18
CA ASP A 106 -4.44 -38.14 30.07
C ASP A 106 -4.15 -39.18 31.17
N HIS A 107 -4.68 -38.98 32.39
CA HIS A 107 -4.54 -39.92 33.50
C HIS A 107 -5.27 -41.25 33.26
N ILE A 108 -6.48 -41.21 32.71
CA ILE A 108 -7.24 -42.40 32.32
C ILE A 108 -6.51 -43.12 31.17
N ASP A 109 -6.12 -42.37 30.13
CA ASP A 109 -5.47 -42.93 28.94
C ASP A 109 -4.13 -43.60 29.27
N ALA A 110 -3.35 -43.04 30.19
CA ALA A 110 -2.10 -43.64 30.65
C ALA A 110 -2.31 -45.01 31.31
N ARG A 111 -3.31 -45.13 32.20
CA ARG A 111 -3.65 -46.41 32.84
C ARG A 111 -4.18 -47.44 31.85
N LEU A 112 -5.10 -47.03 30.96
CA LEU A 112 -5.62 -47.92 29.91
C LEU A 112 -4.53 -48.39 28.96
N THR A 113 -3.58 -47.52 28.62
CA THR A 113 -2.43 -47.89 27.78
C THR A 113 -1.54 -48.92 28.46
N ALA A 114 -1.29 -48.78 29.76
CA ALA A 114 -0.51 -49.76 30.54
C ALA A 114 -1.23 -51.12 30.61
N ALA A 115 -2.55 -51.13 30.87
CA ALA A 115 -3.36 -52.35 30.91
C ALA A 115 -3.41 -53.07 29.55
N ARG A 116 -3.54 -52.32 28.45
CA ARG A 116 -3.48 -52.88 27.08
C ARG A 116 -2.13 -53.53 26.79
N ARG A 117 -1.02 -52.88 27.18
CA ARG A 117 0.33 -53.45 27.02
C ARG A 117 0.47 -54.74 27.82
N TYR A 118 0.05 -54.75 29.07
CA TYR A 118 0.06 -55.94 29.92
C TYR A 118 -0.70 -57.12 29.30
N ASN A 119 -1.93 -56.90 28.82
CA ASN A 119 -2.72 -57.94 28.16
C ASN A 119 -2.05 -58.43 26.88
N SER A 120 -1.48 -57.51 26.08
CA SER A 120 -0.75 -57.85 24.85
C SER A 120 0.49 -58.71 25.13
N ASP A 121 1.27 -58.37 26.16
CA ASP A 121 2.47 -59.12 26.53
C ASP A 121 2.11 -60.54 27.01
N ARG A 122 1.03 -60.67 27.79
CA ARG A 122 0.49 -61.97 28.20
C ARG A 122 0.05 -62.79 26.99
N ASP A 123 -0.74 -62.21 26.09
CA ASP A 123 -1.26 -62.91 24.91
C ASP A 123 -0.11 -63.36 23.98
N ALA A 124 0.92 -62.52 23.82
CA ALA A 124 2.15 -62.88 23.11
C ALA A 124 2.86 -64.08 23.76
N ALA A 125 3.02 -64.08 25.09
CA ALA A 125 3.62 -65.19 25.82
C ALA A 125 2.84 -66.51 25.66
N ILE A 126 1.50 -66.46 25.64
CA ILE A 126 0.64 -67.62 25.37
C ILE A 126 0.87 -68.14 23.94
N MET A 127 0.88 -67.25 22.95
CA MET A 127 1.06 -67.61 21.54
C MET A 127 2.44 -68.22 21.27
N ASP A 128 3.51 -67.64 21.84
CA ASP A 128 4.87 -68.17 21.71
C ASP A 128 5.00 -69.56 22.33
N ALA A 129 4.41 -69.77 23.53
CA ALA A 129 4.43 -71.07 24.20
C ALA A 129 3.62 -72.13 23.41
N GLN A 130 2.49 -71.74 22.81
CA GLN A 130 1.69 -72.60 21.93
C GLN A 130 2.46 -73.00 20.67
N ALA A 131 3.04 -72.04 19.96
CA ALA A 131 3.83 -72.29 18.76
C ALA A 131 5.00 -73.24 19.05
N LYS A 132 5.66 -73.08 20.21
CA LYS A 132 6.73 -73.97 20.66
C LYS A 132 6.22 -75.38 20.95
N ALA A 133 5.11 -75.54 21.67
CA ALA A 133 4.52 -76.84 21.95
C ALA A 133 4.13 -77.58 20.67
N ASP A 134 3.45 -76.90 19.73
CA ASP A 134 3.04 -77.47 18.45
C ASP A 134 4.23 -77.91 17.59
N SER A 135 5.31 -77.12 17.57
CA SER A 135 6.54 -77.48 16.85
C SER A 135 7.18 -78.74 17.44
N ILE A 136 7.26 -78.85 18.77
CA ILE A 136 7.82 -80.02 19.45
C ILE A 136 6.94 -81.25 19.20
N LEU A 137 5.61 -81.09 19.20
CA LEU A 137 4.68 -82.19 18.93
C LEU A 137 4.90 -82.79 17.54
N ARG A 138 5.08 -81.96 16.51
CA ARG A 138 5.43 -82.42 15.15
C ARG A 138 6.77 -83.15 15.10
N GLU A 139 7.76 -82.71 15.88
CA GLU A 139 9.05 -83.42 16.00
C GLU A 139 8.90 -84.79 16.69
N ILE A 140 8.05 -84.89 17.71
CA ILE A 140 7.73 -86.17 18.37
C ILE A 140 7.13 -87.14 17.34
N GLU A 141 6.09 -86.73 16.61
CA GLU A 141 5.41 -87.56 15.60
C GLU A 141 6.39 -88.07 14.52
N LYS A 142 7.27 -87.20 14.02
CA LYS A 142 8.29 -87.56 13.03
C LYS A 142 9.31 -88.56 13.59
N THR A 143 9.78 -88.32 14.82
CA THR A 143 10.78 -89.18 15.47
C THR A 143 10.18 -90.54 15.82
N GLU A 144 8.92 -90.58 16.26
CA GLU A 144 8.18 -91.80 16.60
C GLU A 144 7.91 -92.65 15.35
N THR A 145 7.50 -92.01 14.25
CA THR A 145 7.37 -92.69 12.94
C THR A 145 8.69 -93.34 12.51
N THR A 146 9.80 -92.63 12.70
CA THR A 146 11.15 -93.14 12.36
C THR A 146 11.53 -94.32 13.26
N ALA A 147 11.30 -94.21 14.58
CA ALA A 147 11.58 -95.28 15.54
C ALA A 147 10.76 -96.54 15.23
N ASN A 148 9.47 -96.38 14.91
CA ASN A 148 8.61 -97.51 14.56
C ASN A 148 9.08 -98.22 13.28
N SER A 149 9.44 -97.46 12.23
CA SER A 149 10.00 -98.06 11.01
C SER A 149 11.29 -98.85 11.26
N LYS A 150 12.15 -98.38 12.18
CA LYS A 150 13.36 -99.11 12.59
C LYS A 150 13.04 -100.36 13.41
N ARG A 151 12.02 -100.32 14.28
CA ARG A 151 11.52 -101.50 15.01
C ARG A 151 10.99 -102.57 14.06
N ASP A 152 10.22 -102.19 13.04
CA ASP A 152 9.73 -103.12 12.02
C ASP A 152 10.90 -103.78 11.26
N THR A 153 11.94 -102.99 10.96
CA THR A 153 13.17 -103.49 10.33
C THR A 153 13.92 -104.48 11.23
N LEU A 154 14.04 -104.15 12.53
CA LEU A 154 14.65 -105.02 13.53
C LEU A 154 13.89 -106.34 13.65
N GLU A 155 12.56 -106.29 13.75
CA GLU A 155 11.70 -107.47 13.83
C GLU A 155 11.89 -108.38 12.60
N ALA A 156 11.93 -107.79 11.40
CA ALA A 156 12.18 -108.54 10.17
C ALA A 156 13.58 -109.19 10.16
N CYS A 157 14.61 -108.48 10.63
CA CYS A 157 15.97 -109.01 10.72
C CYS A 157 16.07 -110.16 11.71
N VAL A 158 15.47 -110.03 12.89
CA VAL A 158 15.44 -111.08 13.93
C VAL A 158 14.67 -112.31 13.45
N LYS A 159 13.51 -112.14 12.79
CA LYS A 159 12.77 -113.24 12.15
C LYS A 159 13.64 -113.96 11.11
N LYS A 160 14.38 -113.21 10.27
CA LYS A 160 15.29 -113.79 9.29
C LYS A 160 16.45 -114.56 9.95
N GLN A 161 17.04 -114.04 11.01
CA GLN A 161 18.07 -114.74 11.79
C GLN A 161 17.55 -116.07 12.37
N ALA A 162 16.33 -116.08 12.91
CA ALA A 162 15.71 -117.31 13.43
C ALA A 162 15.53 -118.36 12.33
N ASN A 163 15.08 -117.95 11.14
CA ASN A 163 14.94 -118.84 9.98
C ASN A 163 16.29 -119.40 9.51
N ILE A 164 17.32 -118.57 9.42
CA ILE A 164 18.69 -119.01 9.05
C ILE A 164 19.23 -120.00 10.08
N LYS A 165 19.02 -119.75 11.37
CA LYS A 165 19.43 -120.67 12.44
C LYS A 165 18.77 -122.05 12.28
N SER A 166 17.46 -122.07 12.03
CA SER A 166 16.72 -123.30 11.73
C SER A 166 17.24 -124.02 10.48
N ALA A 167 17.54 -123.27 9.40
CA ALA A 167 18.12 -123.83 8.18
C ALA A 167 19.52 -124.44 8.42
N LEU A 168 20.39 -123.76 9.17
CA LEU A 168 21.71 -124.27 9.55
C LEU A 168 21.61 -125.55 10.38
N ASP A 169 20.66 -125.63 11.32
CA ASP A 169 20.43 -126.85 12.10
C ASP A 169 19.92 -128.00 11.23
N SER A 170 19.06 -127.73 10.25
CA SER A 170 18.64 -128.72 9.24
C SER A 170 19.80 -129.18 8.35
N MET A 171 20.66 -128.26 7.89
CA MET A 171 21.85 -128.59 7.10
C MET A 171 22.84 -129.45 7.89
N ARG A 172 23.04 -129.17 9.18
CA ARG A 172 23.85 -130.01 10.09
C ARG A 172 23.29 -131.42 10.20
N ALA A 173 21.98 -131.55 10.39
CA ALA A 173 21.34 -132.86 10.45
C ALA A 173 21.49 -133.65 9.14
N LYS A 174 21.33 -132.99 7.98
CA LYS A 174 21.55 -133.59 6.66
C LYS A 174 23.01 -134.02 6.46
N TYR A 175 23.96 -133.18 6.86
CA TYR A 175 25.39 -133.48 6.80
C TYR A 175 25.73 -134.73 7.62
N GLU A 176 25.25 -134.83 8.85
CA GLU A 176 25.47 -135.99 9.73
C GLU A 176 24.80 -137.27 9.18
N ALA A 177 23.62 -137.15 8.57
CA ALA A 177 22.94 -138.27 7.92
C ALA A 177 23.73 -138.77 6.70
N GLU A 178 24.17 -137.86 5.82
CA GLU A 178 24.94 -138.18 4.62
C GLU A 178 26.30 -138.80 4.97
N LYS A 179 26.97 -138.28 6.01
CA LYS A 179 28.25 -138.83 6.48
C LYS A 179 28.13 -140.25 7.06
N LYS A 180 26.97 -140.59 7.62
CA LYS A 180 26.66 -141.94 8.14
C LYS A 180 26.16 -142.91 7.07
N ALA A 181 25.82 -142.42 5.89
CA ALA A 181 25.34 -143.27 4.81
C ALA A 181 26.39 -144.35 4.48
N ALA A 182 25.99 -145.62 4.59
CA ALA A 182 26.84 -146.75 4.29
C ALA A 182 26.82 -147.05 2.79
N PHE A 183 27.97 -147.46 2.24
CA PHE A 183 28.03 -147.98 0.88
C PHE A 183 27.40 -149.37 0.84
N GLU A 184 26.17 -149.45 0.31
CA GLU A 184 25.49 -150.70 0.02
C GLU A 184 25.60 -151.00 -1.48
N TYR A 185 26.23 -152.13 -1.82
CA TYR A 185 26.35 -152.60 -3.19
C TYR A 185 26.13 -154.11 -3.24
N VAL A 186 25.19 -154.53 -4.09
CA VAL A 186 24.90 -155.94 -4.33
C VAL A 186 25.65 -156.36 -5.58
N ASP A 187 26.56 -157.32 -5.44
CA ASP A 187 27.34 -157.81 -6.58
C ASP A 187 26.41 -158.48 -7.60
N ALA A 188 26.52 -158.06 -8.86
CA ALA A 188 26.04 -158.86 -9.97
C ALA A 188 27.05 -160.00 -10.20
N THR A 189 26.74 -161.20 -9.70
CA THR A 189 27.65 -162.35 -9.79
C THR A 189 27.51 -163.15 -11.09
N THR A 190 26.45 -162.90 -11.84
CA THR A 190 26.12 -163.57 -13.10
C THR A 190 25.89 -162.56 -14.21
N CYS A 191 26.42 -162.86 -15.40
CA CYS A 191 26.21 -162.03 -16.57
C CYS A 191 24.73 -162.09 -16.99
N TYR A 192 24.04 -160.96 -16.96
CA TYR A 192 22.63 -160.85 -17.35
C TYR A 192 22.38 -161.29 -18.82
N ALA A 193 23.39 -161.21 -19.69
CA ALA A 193 23.26 -161.52 -21.13
C ALA A 193 23.54 -162.99 -21.50
N CYS A 194 24.41 -163.70 -20.78
CA CYS A 194 24.79 -165.09 -21.12
C CYS A 194 24.73 -166.09 -19.96
N GLY A 195 24.33 -165.66 -18.76
CA GLY A 195 24.14 -166.52 -17.59
C GLY A 195 25.42 -167.09 -16.96
N GLN A 196 26.60 -166.81 -17.53
CA GLN A 196 27.87 -167.27 -16.98
C GLN A 196 28.32 -166.46 -15.75
N PRO A 197 29.09 -167.07 -14.82
CA PRO A 197 29.70 -166.35 -13.71
C PRO A 197 30.58 -165.21 -14.24
N LEU A 198 30.37 -163.99 -13.74
CA LEU A 198 31.21 -162.86 -14.13
C LEU A 198 32.63 -163.07 -13.55
N PRO A 199 33.70 -162.74 -14.32
CA PRO A 199 35.05 -162.80 -13.79
C PRO A 199 35.19 -162.00 -12.49
N ALA A 200 35.88 -162.58 -11.49
CA ALA A 200 36.07 -161.93 -10.20
C ALA A 200 36.68 -160.51 -10.34
N ALA A 201 37.58 -160.32 -11.31
CA ALA A 201 38.16 -159.01 -11.62
C ALA A 201 37.12 -157.97 -12.09
N THR A 202 36.13 -158.38 -12.90
CA THR A 202 35.07 -157.47 -13.38
C THR A 202 34.03 -157.13 -12.30
N ILE A 203 33.75 -158.07 -11.38
CA ILE A 203 32.87 -157.81 -10.23
C ILE A 203 33.54 -156.82 -9.27
N GLU A 204 34.82 -157.04 -8.97
CA GLU A 204 35.61 -156.12 -8.12
C GLU A 204 35.80 -154.75 -8.77
N GLU A 205 35.98 -154.66 -10.09
CA GLU A 205 36.07 -153.39 -10.80
C GLU A 205 34.73 -152.62 -10.80
N ALA A 206 33.59 -153.30 -11.00
CA ALA A 206 32.27 -152.68 -10.91
C ALA A 206 31.95 -152.22 -9.47
N ARG A 207 32.30 -153.03 -8.46
CA ARG A 207 32.21 -152.67 -7.04
C ARG A 207 33.09 -151.45 -6.71
N ARG A 208 34.32 -151.41 -7.23
CA ARG A 208 35.25 -150.28 -7.08
C ARG A 208 34.70 -149.02 -7.73
N ALA A 209 34.22 -149.09 -8.97
CA ALA A 209 33.63 -147.96 -9.67
C ALA A 209 32.35 -147.45 -8.97
N ALA A 210 31.50 -148.33 -8.46
CA ALA A 210 30.32 -147.97 -7.67
C ALA A 210 30.70 -147.31 -6.35
N ARG A 211 31.73 -147.81 -5.66
CA ARG A 211 32.29 -147.19 -4.44
C ARG A 211 32.87 -145.81 -4.74
N GLU A 212 33.69 -145.68 -5.78
CA GLU A 212 34.26 -144.39 -6.21
C GLU A 212 33.15 -143.39 -6.59
N SER A 213 32.09 -143.83 -7.26
CA SER A 213 30.91 -143.01 -7.60
C SER A 213 30.12 -142.58 -6.35
N PHE A 214 29.88 -143.50 -5.42
CA PHE A 214 29.25 -143.19 -4.13
C PHE A 214 30.08 -142.18 -3.33
N GLU A 215 31.39 -142.43 -3.15
CA GLU A 215 32.29 -141.52 -2.45
C GLU A 215 32.43 -140.17 -3.15
N LYS A 216 32.34 -140.13 -4.48
CA LYS A 216 32.31 -138.87 -5.25
C LYS A 216 31.00 -138.12 -5.01
N HIS A 217 29.85 -138.79 -5.13
CA HIS A 217 28.54 -138.19 -4.92
C HIS A 217 28.36 -137.70 -3.48
N GLN A 218 28.77 -138.51 -2.50
CA GLN A 218 28.78 -138.17 -1.09
C GLN A 218 29.65 -136.94 -0.84
N ARG A 219 30.88 -136.88 -1.41
CA ARG A 219 31.71 -135.67 -1.33
C ARG A 219 31.04 -134.45 -1.95
N GLU A 220 30.45 -134.57 -3.14
CA GLU A 220 29.75 -133.46 -3.80
C GLU A 220 28.57 -132.93 -2.96
N ILE A 221 27.80 -133.81 -2.31
CA ILE A 221 26.72 -133.41 -1.41
C ILE A 221 27.27 -132.71 -0.17
N LEU A 222 28.30 -133.28 0.47
CA LEU A 222 28.92 -132.71 1.66
C LEU A 222 29.55 -131.33 1.36
N ASP A 223 30.24 -131.19 0.23
CA ASP A 223 30.86 -129.93 -0.21
C ASP A 223 29.80 -128.85 -0.50
N LYS A 224 28.69 -129.21 -1.16
CA LYS A 224 27.55 -128.29 -1.37
C LYS A 224 26.92 -127.87 -0.04
N LEU A 225 26.67 -128.80 0.87
CA LEU A 225 26.13 -128.48 2.20
C LEU A 225 27.07 -127.55 2.99
N ILE A 226 28.38 -127.75 2.89
CA ILE A 226 29.37 -126.85 3.52
C ILE A 226 29.33 -125.47 2.88
N ALA A 227 29.28 -125.38 1.55
CA ALA A 227 29.21 -124.12 0.82
C ALA A 227 27.95 -123.32 1.17
N ASP A 228 26.78 -123.97 1.14
CA ASP A 228 25.50 -123.35 1.49
C ASP A 228 25.47 -122.92 2.97
N ALA A 229 25.98 -123.77 3.88
CA ALA A 229 26.07 -123.42 5.29
C ALA A 229 27.02 -122.24 5.55
N ASN A 230 28.10 -122.10 4.78
CA ASN A 230 28.99 -120.95 4.88
C ASN A 230 28.34 -119.66 4.37
N LEU A 231 27.55 -119.73 3.29
CA LEU A 231 26.78 -118.58 2.79
C LEU A 231 25.72 -118.13 3.80
N GLU A 232 25.02 -119.07 4.42
CA GLU A 232 24.04 -118.79 5.46
C GLU A 232 24.69 -118.21 6.72
N LYS A 233 25.87 -118.70 7.11
CA LYS A 233 26.66 -118.11 8.22
C LYS A 233 27.13 -116.68 7.94
N ASP A 234 27.58 -116.38 6.72
CA ASP A 234 27.96 -115.01 6.34
C ASP A 234 26.75 -114.08 6.37
N THR A 235 25.61 -114.53 5.84
CA THR A 235 24.34 -113.80 5.90
C THR A 235 23.90 -113.56 7.36
N TYR A 236 24.03 -114.57 8.23
CA TYR A 236 23.76 -114.45 9.65
C TYR A 236 24.68 -113.43 10.34
N SER A 237 25.98 -113.43 10.01
CA SER A 237 26.95 -112.46 10.54
C SER A 237 26.60 -111.03 10.16
N LYS A 238 26.24 -110.80 8.88
CA LYS A 238 25.79 -109.48 8.38
C LYS A 238 24.51 -109.02 9.06
N LEU A 239 23.53 -109.91 9.21
CA LEU A 239 22.30 -109.62 9.94
C LEU A 239 22.56 -109.31 11.41
N THR A 240 23.51 -109.98 12.06
CA THR A 240 23.87 -109.72 13.46
C THR A 240 24.42 -108.31 13.63
N LYS A 241 25.27 -107.85 12.71
CA LYS A 241 25.75 -106.46 12.69
C LYS A 241 24.60 -105.48 12.46
N LEU A 242 23.72 -105.76 11.50
CA LEU A 242 22.58 -104.90 11.19
C LEU A 242 21.59 -104.80 12.36
N VAL A 243 21.30 -105.91 13.04
CA VAL A 243 20.49 -105.96 14.27
C VAL A 243 21.11 -105.06 15.34
N SER A 244 22.40 -105.22 15.62
CA SER A 244 23.09 -104.41 16.62
C SER A 244 23.08 -102.92 16.30
N THR A 245 23.32 -102.53 15.04
CA THR A 245 23.23 -101.11 14.62
C THR A 245 21.80 -100.58 14.73
N THR A 246 20.80 -101.37 14.31
CA THR A 246 19.38 -100.96 14.35
C THR A 246 18.90 -100.81 15.80
N GLU A 247 19.34 -101.69 16.72
CA GLU A 247 19.06 -101.57 18.16
C GLU A 247 19.66 -100.30 18.76
N GLN A 248 20.90 -99.93 18.39
CA GLN A 248 21.52 -98.67 18.81
C GLN A 248 20.76 -97.45 18.28
N GLU A 249 20.36 -97.45 17.01
CA GLU A 249 19.57 -96.37 16.42
C GLU A 249 18.21 -96.22 17.11
N ILE A 250 17.52 -97.33 17.42
CA ILE A 250 16.26 -97.30 18.19
C ILE A 250 16.49 -96.69 19.58
N ALA A 251 17.54 -97.10 20.29
CA ALA A 251 17.85 -96.55 21.62
C ALA A 251 18.11 -95.03 21.58
N MET A 252 18.82 -94.54 20.56
CA MET A 252 19.03 -93.10 20.36
C MET A 252 17.73 -92.36 20.05
N LEU A 253 16.86 -92.93 19.21
CA LEU A 253 15.56 -92.35 18.89
C LEU A 253 14.64 -92.31 20.11
N ASP A 254 14.65 -93.36 20.95
CA ASP A 254 13.87 -93.41 22.19
C ASP A 254 14.35 -92.41 23.23
N GLN A 255 15.68 -92.21 23.34
CA GLN A 255 16.24 -91.15 24.17
C GLN A 255 15.79 -89.77 23.67
N ARG A 256 15.82 -89.52 22.35
CA ARG A 256 15.35 -88.25 21.77
C ARG A 256 13.86 -88.04 21.99
N LEU A 257 13.04 -89.09 21.86
CA LEU A 257 11.60 -89.05 22.14
C LEU A 257 11.33 -88.71 23.61
N SER A 258 12.08 -89.29 24.54
CA SER A 258 11.96 -88.96 25.96
C SER A 258 12.28 -87.49 26.23
N GLN A 259 13.35 -86.96 25.63
CA GLN A 259 13.72 -85.56 25.72
C GLN A 259 12.64 -84.64 25.14
N LEU A 260 12.17 -84.93 23.92
CA LEU A 260 11.12 -84.14 23.25
C LEU A 260 9.81 -84.15 24.04
N ARG A 261 9.43 -85.28 24.64
CA ARG A 261 8.24 -85.37 25.52
C ARG A 261 8.38 -84.52 26.78
N ALA A 262 9.56 -84.46 27.38
CA ALA A 262 9.83 -83.57 28.51
C ALA A 262 9.79 -82.09 28.11
N GLU A 263 10.38 -81.73 26.97
CA GLU A 263 10.35 -80.37 26.41
C GLU A 263 8.91 -79.94 26.06
N HIS A 264 8.10 -80.84 25.49
CA HIS A 264 6.69 -80.61 25.20
C HIS A 264 5.87 -80.37 26.49
N HIS A 265 6.09 -81.19 27.52
CA HIS A 265 5.44 -81.02 28.81
C HIS A 265 5.79 -79.66 29.45
N ALA A 266 7.06 -79.27 29.42
CA ALA A 266 7.50 -77.96 29.89
C ALA A 266 6.86 -76.81 29.10
N ALA A 267 6.75 -76.92 27.77
CA ALA A 267 6.06 -75.94 26.93
C ALA A 267 4.56 -75.87 27.25
N THR A 268 3.90 -77.01 27.49
CA THR A 268 2.48 -77.06 27.88
C THR A 268 2.26 -76.41 29.24
N LEU A 269 3.16 -76.63 30.21
CA LEU A 269 3.11 -75.99 31.52
C LEU A 269 3.32 -74.46 31.42
N ALA A 270 4.16 -74.00 30.49
CA ALA A 270 4.32 -72.57 30.22
C ALA A 270 3.02 -71.95 29.67
N ILE A 271 2.26 -72.66 28.83
CA ILE A 271 0.94 -72.21 28.35
C ILE A 271 -0.03 -72.05 29.51
N THR A 272 -0.13 -73.05 30.41
CA THR A 272 -1.04 -72.97 31.57
C THR A 272 -0.63 -71.84 32.51
N THR A 273 0.66 -71.70 32.79
CA THR A 273 1.20 -70.62 33.63
C THR A 273 0.87 -69.24 33.04
N ALA A 274 1.01 -69.06 31.72
CA ALA A 274 0.69 -67.80 31.06
C ALA A 274 -0.83 -67.53 31.00
N LYS A 275 -1.67 -68.58 30.96
CA LYS A 275 -3.15 -68.46 31.01
C LYS A 275 -3.69 -68.17 32.41
N ASP A 276 -3.00 -68.64 33.45
CA ASP A 276 -3.37 -68.36 34.85
C ASP A 276 -3.16 -66.88 35.20
N VAL A 277 -2.35 -66.15 34.42
CA VAL A 277 -2.27 -64.69 34.48
C VAL A 277 -3.55 -64.07 33.91
N LEU A 278 -4.40 -63.59 34.81
CA LEU A 278 -5.68 -62.97 34.45
C LEU A 278 -5.49 -61.73 33.55
N ALA A 279 -6.44 -61.51 32.63
CA ALA A 279 -6.50 -60.28 31.85
C ALA A 279 -6.88 -59.14 32.78
N ILE A 280 -6.31 -57.96 32.54
CA ILE A 280 -6.87 -56.74 33.09
C ILE A 280 -8.11 -56.39 32.26
N ASP A 281 -9.27 -56.33 32.92
CA ASP A 281 -10.48 -55.81 32.31
C ASP A 281 -10.39 -54.28 32.18
N LEU A 282 -10.54 -53.77 30.95
CA LEU A 282 -10.30 -52.37 30.65
C LEU A 282 -11.40 -51.45 31.22
N GLU A 283 -12.63 -51.93 31.31
CA GLU A 283 -13.74 -51.17 31.90
C GLU A 283 -13.52 -51.00 33.41
N THR A 284 -13.19 -52.09 34.11
CA THR A 284 -12.83 -52.04 35.54
C THR A 284 -11.60 -51.16 35.79
N GLU A 285 -10.59 -51.21 34.93
CA GLU A 285 -9.38 -50.39 35.06
C GLU A 285 -9.68 -48.89 34.87
N GLU A 286 -10.58 -48.53 33.96
CA GLU A 286 -11.06 -47.16 33.79
C GLU A 286 -11.79 -46.65 35.05
N GLU A 287 -12.66 -47.47 35.64
CA GLU A 287 -13.34 -47.13 36.89
C GLU A 287 -12.36 -46.95 38.05
N GLN A 288 -11.36 -47.82 38.16
CA GLN A 288 -10.30 -47.67 39.16
C GLN A 288 -9.43 -46.44 38.92
N ALA A 289 -9.17 -46.06 37.66
CA ALA A 289 -8.47 -44.83 37.32
C ALA A 289 -9.25 -43.60 37.85
N LYS A 290 -10.58 -43.59 37.69
CA LYS A 290 -11.46 -42.53 38.21
C LYS A 290 -11.51 -42.49 39.75
N LEU A 291 -11.28 -43.62 40.41
CA LEU A 291 -11.25 -43.70 41.87
C LEU A 291 -9.89 -43.32 42.49
N SER A 292 -8.84 -43.17 41.67
CA SER A 292 -7.49 -42.85 42.14
C SER A 292 -7.42 -41.49 42.88
N PRO A 293 -6.57 -41.36 43.91
CA PRO A 293 -6.37 -40.09 44.62
C PRO A 293 -6.00 -38.93 43.68
N GLU A 294 -5.21 -39.20 42.64
CA GLU A 294 -4.77 -38.24 41.63
C GLU A 294 -5.95 -37.72 40.80
N TYR A 295 -6.81 -38.61 40.30
CA TYR A 295 -8.00 -38.24 39.54
C TYR A 295 -9.01 -37.46 40.40
N ARG A 296 -9.22 -37.87 41.65
CA ARG A 296 -10.09 -37.15 42.60
C ARG A 296 -9.58 -35.74 42.86
N LYS A 297 -8.27 -35.55 43.09
CA LYS A 297 -7.67 -34.22 43.24
C LYS A 297 -7.91 -33.33 42.02
N LEU A 298 -7.68 -33.84 40.81
CA LEU A 298 -7.94 -33.11 39.57
C LEU A 298 -9.43 -32.78 39.39
N THR A 299 -10.33 -33.67 39.83
CA THR A 299 -11.78 -33.43 39.78
C THR A 299 -12.19 -32.31 40.74
N ASP A 300 -11.67 -32.31 41.97
CA ASP A 300 -11.92 -31.24 42.95
C ASP A 300 -11.38 -29.88 42.45
N GLU A 301 -10.18 -29.89 41.84
CA GLU A 301 -9.59 -28.70 41.22
C GLU A 301 -10.43 -28.20 40.04
N LEU A 302 -10.99 -29.10 39.23
CA LEU A 302 -11.89 -28.77 38.13
C LEU A 302 -13.14 -28.07 38.65
N THR A 303 -13.79 -28.62 39.68
CA THR A 303 -14.99 -28.01 40.29
C THR A 303 -14.70 -26.61 40.81
N ARG A 304 -13.59 -26.42 41.54
CA ARG A 304 -13.20 -25.09 42.04
C ARG A 304 -12.92 -24.10 40.90
N ALA A 305 -12.25 -24.54 39.84
CA ALA A 305 -11.95 -23.71 38.68
C ALA A 305 -13.23 -23.33 37.91
N GLN A 306 -14.21 -24.24 37.80
CA GLN A 306 -15.51 -23.98 37.17
C GLN A 306 -16.34 -22.99 37.98
N THR A 307 -16.46 -23.15 39.30
CA THR A 307 -17.17 -22.19 40.17
C THR A 307 -16.54 -20.80 40.09
N ALA A 308 -15.21 -20.71 40.04
CA ALA A 308 -14.51 -19.45 39.86
C ALA A 308 -14.74 -18.82 38.46
N LEU A 309 -14.94 -19.63 37.42
CA LEU A 309 -15.26 -19.15 36.07
C LEU A 309 -16.69 -18.60 36.00
N GLU A 310 -17.66 -19.31 36.57
CA GLU A 310 -19.08 -18.90 36.61
C GLU A 310 -19.28 -17.61 37.41
N ALA A 311 -18.56 -17.44 38.53
CA ALA A 311 -18.60 -16.22 39.33
C ALA A 311 -18.03 -14.98 38.60
N SER A 312 -17.35 -15.14 37.45
CA SER A 312 -16.82 -14.02 36.65
C SER A 312 -17.80 -13.46 35.61
N ALA A 313 -18.99 -14.06 35.45
CA ALA A 313 -19.91 -13.75 34.36
C ALA A 313 -20.78 -12.50 34.56
N THR A 314 -20.58 -11.71 35.62
CA THR A 314 -21.47 -10.58 35.94
C THR A 314 -20.69 -9.29 36.17
N THR A 315 -20.33 -8.60 35.08
CA THR A 315 -20.27 -7.13 35.03
C THR A 315 -20.18 -6.76 33.55
N LYS A 316 -21.29 -6.34 32.95
CA LYS A 316 -21.27 -5.63 31.67
C LYS A 316 -22.20 -4.44 31.76
N ILE A 317 -21.85 -3.41 31.01
CA ILE A 317 -22.61 -2.20 30.65
C ILE A 317 -22.12 -0.94 31.39
N THR A 318 -21.07 -0.31 30.84
CA THR A 318 -20.77 1.12 31.03
C THR A 318 -20.17 1.78 29.78
N ALA A 319 -19.39 1.06 28.95
CA ALA A 319 -18.68 1.65 27.81
C ALA A 319 -19.59 2.19 26.67
N ALA A 320 -20.70 1.51 26.35
CA ALA A 320 -21.60 1.93 25.26
C ALA A 320 -22.29 3.27 25.57
N THR A 321 -22.70 3.48 26.82
CA THR A 321 -23.37 4.71 27.27
C THR A 321 -22.41 5.91 27.30
N LEU A 322 -21.17 5.69 27.73
CA LEU A 322 -20.11 6.73 27.74
C LEU A 322 -19.74 7.15 26.31
N THR A 323 -19.68 6.21 25.37
CA THR A 323 -19.38 6.49 23.95
C THR A 323 -20.46 7.34 23.29
N THR A 324 -21.74 7.08 23.58
CA THR A 324 -22.85 7.91 23.09
C THR A 324 -22.77 9.34 23.62
N ARG A 325 -22.52 9.49 24.93
CA ARG A 325 -22.39 10.81 25.55
C ARG A 325 -21.21 11.62 25.03
N ARG A 326 -20.08 10.97 24.69
CA ARG A 326 -18.94 11.63 24.01
C ARG A 326 -19.36 12.19 22.65
N ARG A 327 -20.10 11.41 21.86
CA ARG A 327 -20.59 11.82 20.54
C ARG A 327 -21.52 13.04 20.64
N ASP A 328 -22.41 13.07 21.62
CA ASP A 328 -23.35 14.18 21.81
C ASP A 328 -22.62 15.50 22.16
N ILE A 329 -21.56 15.44 22.96
CA ILE A 329 -20.75 16.63 23.29
C ILE A 329 -19.92 17.08 22.08
N SER A 330 -19.40 16.16 21.27
CA SER A 330 -18.74 16.52 20.00
C SER A 330 -19.70 17.26 19.05
N ALA A 331 -20.96 16.82 18.95
CA ALA A 331 -21.97 17.51 18.16
C ALA A 331 -22.28 18.93 18.68
N GLN A 332 -22.20 19.16 19.99
CA GLN A 332 -22.34 20.50 20.56
C GLN A 332 -21.19 21.45 20.16
N ILE A 333 -19.94 20.95 20.10
CA ILE A 333 -18.80 21.74 19.59
C ILE A 333 -19.04 22.19 18.15
N ASP A 334 -19.50 21.28 17.29
CA ASP A 334 -19.78 21.59 15.89
C ASP A 334 -20.92 22.61 15.75
N MET A 335 -21.94 22.53 16.60
CA MET A 335 -23.02 23.50 16.66
C MET A 335 -22.53 24.90 17.07
N VAL A 336 -21.64 25.00 18.07
CA VAL A 336 -21.02 26.29 18.46
C VAL A 336 -20.22 26.90 17.32
N ARG A 337 -19.45 26.09 16.58
CA ARG A 337 -18.68 26.55 15.41
C ARG A 337 -19.59 27.06 14.29
N GLN A 338 -20.67 26.33 14.01
CA GLN A 338 -21.65 26.73 12.99
C GLN A 338 -22.34 28.05 13.39
N ASN A 339 -22.77 28.17 14.65
CA ASN A 339 -23.40 29.38 15.17
C ASN A 339 -22.46 30.58 15.08
N LEU A 340 -21.17 30.42 15.45
CA LEU A 340 -20.16 31.46 15.31
C LEU A 340 -20.00 31.89 13.84
N ALA A 341 -19.91 30.93 12.92
CA ALA A 341 -19.77 31.21 11.50
C ALA A 341 -20.95 32.02 10.96
N THR A 342 -22.19 31.61 11.29
CA THR A 342 -23.39 32.34 10.91
C THR A 342 -23.46 33.73 11.57
N ALA A 343 -23.14 33.83 12.86
CA ALA A 343 -23.20 35.07 13.63
C ALA A 343 -22.14 36.10 13.22
N THR A 344 -21.03 35.69 12.60
CA THR A 344 -19.95 36.57 12.14
C THR A 344 -19.93 36.80 10.64
N ALA A 345 -20.72 36.05 9.85
CA ALA A 345 -20.74 36.16 8.38
C ALA A 345 -21.08 37.58 7.89
N ASP A 346 -22.14 38.18 8.43
CA ASP A 346 -22.54 39.55 8.06
C ASP A 346 -21.49 40.59 8.49
N LEU A 347 -20.97 40.46 9.72
CA LEU A 347 -19.93 41.36 10.26
C LEU A 347 -18.67 41.32 9.39
N ARG A 348 -18.21 40.12 9.00
CA ARG A 348 -17.04 39.96 8.12
C ARG A 348 -17.29 40.50 6.71
N ARG A 349 -18.49 40.31 6.16
CA ARG A 349 -18.89 40.89 4.86
C ARG A 349 -18.84 42.42 4.92
N ARG A 350 -19.33 43.03 6.00
CA ARG A 350 -19.31 44.48 6.20
C ARG A 350 -17.89 45.00 6.45
N LEU A 351 -17.06 44.26 7.18
CA LEU A 351 -15.66 44.60 7.39
C LEU A 351 -14.85 44.64 6.09
N ALA A 352 -15.14 43.76 5.13
CA ALA A 352 -14.51 43.78 3.80
C ALA A 352 -14.78 45.11 3.03
N ASN A 353 -15.83 45.86 3.39
CA ASN A 353 -16.05 47.18 2.81
C ASN A 353 -15.01 48.22 3.25
N LYS A 354 -14.25 47.99 4.34
CA LYS A 354 -13.17 48.88 4.81
C LYS A 354 -12.11 49.07 3.73
N GLU A 355 -11.61 47.96 3.18
CA GLU A 355 -10.60 47.98 2.11
C GLU A 355 -11.17 48.58 0.83
N ARG A 356 -12.41 48.23 0.48
CA ARG A 356 -13.10 48.79 -0.69
C ARG A 356 -13.31 50.30 -0.59
N THR A 357 -13.64 50.81 0.59
CA THR A 357 -13.81 52.24 0.86
C THR A 357 -12.48 52.98 0.70
N ALA A 358 -11.39 52.43 1.26
CA ALA A 358 -10.06 53.00 1.10
C ALA A 358 -9.62 53.06 -0.37
N GLU A 359 -9.88 52.01 -1.15
CA GLU A 359 -9.54 51.95 -2.57
C GLU A 359 -10.33 52.95 -3.41
N ILE A 360 -11.66 53.03 -3.21
CA ILE A 360 -12.51 54.01 -3.92
C ILE A 360 -12.09 55.44 -3.56
N GLN A 361 -11.77 55.70 -2.29
CA GLN A 361 -11.29 57.00 -1.85
C GLN A 361 -9.97 57.37 -2.55
N ARG A 362 -9.02 56.44 -2.66
CA ARG A 362 -7.78 56.65 -3.41
C ARG A 362 -8.05 57.00 -4.88
N LEU A 363 -8.94 56.28 -5.55
CA LEU A 363 -9.32 56.56 -6.94
C LEU A 363 -9.93 57.95 -7.11
N ILE A 364 -10.78 58.38 -6.17
CA ILE A 364 -11.34 59.74 -6.16
C ILE A 364 -10.22 60.77 -6.04
N ASP A 365 -9.29 60.58 -5.12
CA ASP A 365 -8.20 61.52 -4.87
C ASP A 365 -7.23 61.61 -6.06
N GLU A 366 -6.87 60.48 -6.67
CA GLU A 366 -6.08 60.42 -7.91
C GLU A 366 -6.79 61.15 -9.07
N THR A 367 -8.10 60.94 -9.19
CA THR A 367 -8.93 61.57 -10.24
C THR A 367 -9.02 63.08 -10.04
N LYS A 368 -9.21 63.56 -8.80
CA LYS A 368 -9.18 64.99 -8.44
C LYS A 368 -7.81 65.63 -8.67
N ALA A 369 -6.73 64.91 -8.38
CA ALA A 369 -5.38 65.40 -8.65
C ALA A 369 -5.12 65.56 -10.15
N ALA A 370 -5.63 64.64 -10.98
CA ALA A 370 -5.57 64.76 -12.43
C ALA A 370 -6.45 65.91 -12.97
N GLU A 371 -7.69 66.04 -12.45
CA GLU A 371 -8.60 67.15 -12.76
C GLU A 371 -7.92 68.51 -12.50
N LYS A 372 -7.29 68.66 -11.33
CA LYS A 372 -6.55 69.87 -10.95
C LYS A 372 -5.43 70.20 -11.94
N LYS A 373 -4.63 69.22 -12.37
CA LYS A 373 -3.55 69.44 -13.35
C LYS A 373 -4.09 69.92 -14.70
N ILE A 374 -5.21 69.37 -15.16
CA ILE A 374 -5.84 69.79 -16.41
C ILE A 374 -6.41 71.22 -16.29
N ALA A 375 -7.03 71.55 -15.14
CA ALA A 375 -7.51 72.90 -14.87
C ALA A 375 -6.37 73.93 -14.82
N GLU A 376 -5.25 73.61 -14.16
CA GLU A 376 -4.04 74.44 -14.14
C GLU A 376 -3.49 74.63 -15.57
N ARG A 377 -3.44 73.57 -16.38
CA ARG A 377 -3.01 73.67 -17.78
C ARG A 377 -3.92 74.57 -18.61
N ILE A 378 -5.24 74.54 -18.40
CA ILE A 378 -6.17 75.46 -19.05
C ILE A 378 -5.87 76.90 -18.67
N ALA A 379 -5.65 77.18 -17.38
CA ALA A 379 -5.32 78.52 -16.90
C ALA A 379 -4.00 79.04 -17.48
N GLU A 380 -2.98 78.18 -17.60
CA GLU A 380 -1.72 78.51 -18.28
C GLU A 380 -1.95 78.88 -19.75
N LEU A 381 -2.74 78.08 -20.48
CA LEU A 381 -3.06 78.33 -21.88
C LEU A 381 -3.84 79.65 -22.06
N GLU A 382 -4.77 79.97 -21.16
CA GLU A 382 -5.52 81.23 -21.17
C GLU A 382 -4.61 82.44 -20.86
N CYS A 383 -3.63 82.28 -19.95
CA CYS A 383 -2.61 83.30 -19.71
C CYS A 383 -1.74 83.54 -20.96
N LEU A 384 -1.32 82.47 -21.65
CA LEU A 384 -0.55 82.59 -22.89
C LEU A 384 -1.36 83.23 -24.02
N GLU A 385 -2.66 82.92 -24.14
CA GLU A 385 -3.54 83.59 -25.10
C GLU A 385 -3.68 85.08 -24.80
N PHE A 386 -3.85 85.45 -23.52
CA PHE A 386 -3.91 86.84 -23.09
C PHE A 386 -2.60 87.58 -23.40
N ALA A 387 -1.45 86.96 -23.09
CA ALA A 387 -0.15 87.53 -23.43
C ALA A 387 0.05 87.69 -24.94
N ALA A 388 -0.41 86.73 -25.75
CA ALA A 388 -0.36 86.83 -27.21
C ALA A 388 -1.25 87.95 -27.76
N ALA A 389 -2.40 88.20 -27.13
CA ALA A 389 -3.27 89.33 -27.48
C ALA A 389 -2.64 90.67 -27.07
N ALA A 390 -2.09 90.76 -25.86
CA ALA A 390 -1.39 91.95 -25.37
C ALA A 390 -0.17 92.29 -26.23
N TYR A 391 0.59 91.28 -26.69
CA TYR A 391 1.69 91.47 -27.62
C TYR A 391 1.21 92.07 -28.96
N THR A 392 0.13 91.52 -29.55
CA THR A 392 -0.45 92.08 -30.78
C THR A 392 -0.82 93.56 -30.62
N LYS A 393 -1.46 93.90 -29.49
CA LYS A 393 -1.82 95.29 -29.19
C LYS A 393 -0.59 96.19 -29.02
N ALA A 394 0.42 95.75 -28.27
CA ALA A 394 1.63 96.52 -28.04
C ALA A 394 2.45 96.72 -29.34
N ASP A 395 2.48 95.73 -30.23
CA ASP A 395 3.12 95.81 -31.54
C ASP A 395 2.43 96.86 -32.42
N ILE A 396 1.09 96.83 -32.46
CA ILE A 396 0.24 97.84 -33.10
C ILE A 396 0.52 99.25 -32.56
N GLU A 397 0.49 99.42 -31.24
CA GLU A 397 0.73 100.72 -30.59
C GLU A 397 2.16 101.24 -30.84
N ALA A 398 3.15 100.34 -30.86
CA ALA A 398 4.54 100.70 -31.16
C ALA A 398 4.70 101.20 -32.61
N VAL A 399 4.06 100.54 -33.57
CA VAL A 399 4.04 100.97 -34.97
C VAL A 399 3.37 102.35 -35.10
N GLU A 400 2.21 102.55 -34.45
CA GLU A 400 1.50 103.84 -34.46
C GLU A 400 2.33 104.96 -33.81
N ALA A 401 2.94 104.69 -32.65
CA ALA A 401 3.80 105.64 -31.96
C ALA A 401 5.04 106.02 -32.79
N ALA A 402 5.67 105.03 -33.44
CA ALA A 402 6.82 105.27 -34.31
C ALA A 402 6.47 106.17 -35.50
N ILE A 403 5.29 106.00 -36.09
CA ILE A 403 4.79 106.88 -37.16
C ILE A 403 4.51 108.28 -36.60
N ASN A 404 3.77 108.37 -35.50
CA ASN A 404 3.35 109.64 -34.89
C ASN A 404 4.49 110.48 -34.35
N SER A 405 5.61 109.86 -33.94
CA SER A 405 6.81 110.56 -33.48
C SER A 405 7.43 111.50 -34.52
N ARG A 406 7.04 111.39 -35.81
CA ARG A 406 7.56 112.20 -36.91
C ARG A 406 6.76 113.48 -37.14
N PHE A 407 5.54 113.57 -36.62
CA PHE A 407 4.61 114.67 -36.85
C PHE A 407 4.50 115.51 -35.57
N ASP A 408 4.54 116.84 -35.68
CA ASP A 408 4.49 117.67 -34.48
C ASP A 408 3.04 117.87 -34.01
N LEU A 409 2.11 118.05 -34.95
CA LEU A 409 0.71 118.39 -34.71
C LEU A 409 -0.24 117.24 -35.04
N VAL A 410 -0.08 116.61 -36.21
CA VAL A 410 -0.96 115.53 -36.65
C VAL A 410 -0.65 114.23 -35.91
N ARG A 411 -1.69 113.47 -35.58
CA ARG A 411 -1.61 112.10 -35.09
C ARG A 411 -2.38 111.19 -36.02
N TRP A 412 -1.69 110.22 -36.60
CA TRP A 412 -2.24 109.11 -37.38
C TRP A 412 -2.76 108.03 -36.45
N ARG A 413 -4.01 107.66 -36.65
CA ARG A 413 -4.59 106.41 -36.15
C ARG A 413 -4.37 105.35 -37.23
N MET A 414 -3.58 104.33 -36.91
CA MET A 414 -3.20 103.25 -37.84
C MET A 414 -4.03 101.98 -37.60
N TYR A 415 -4.66 101.87 -36.44
CA TYR A 415 -5.55 100.76 -36.11
C TYR A 415 -6.79 101.27 -35.39
N GLU A 416 -7.94 100.67 -35.68
CA GLU A 416 -9.21 100.96 -35.03
C GLU A 416 -9.78 99.69 -34.41
N GLN A 417 -10.20 99.79 -33.16
CA GLN A 417 -10.84 98.70 -32.48
C GLN A 417 -12.33 98.64 -32.86
N THR A 418 -12.74 97.51 -33.44
CA THR A 418 -14.15 97.22 -33.71
C THR A 418 -14.97 97.11 -32.43
N ILE A 419 -16.30 97.21 -32.56
CA ILE A 419 -17.25 97.03 -31.44
C ILE A 419 -17.07 95.65 -30.77
N GLU A 420 -16.64 94.65 -31.54
CA GLU A 420 -16.36 93.29 -31.06
C GLU A 420 -14.98 93.15 -30.40
N GLY A 421 -14.20 94.24 -30.33
CA GLY A 421 -12.92 94.29 -29.66
C GLY A 421 -11.73 93.85 -30.51
N ALA A 422 -11.93 93.51 -31.78
CA ALA A 422 -10.85 93.19 -32.72
C ALA A 422 -10.25 94.45 -33.34
N ASP A 423 -8.91 94.52 -33.40
CA ASP A 423 -8.19 95.62 -34.05
C ASP A 423 -8.21 95.44 -35.58
N VAL A 424 -8.60 96.49 -36.30
CA VAL A 424 -8.65 96.55 -37.76
C VAL A 424 -7.71 97.64 -38.24
N GLU A 425 -6.89 97.32 -39.25
CA GLU A 425 -5.99 98.28 -39.89
C GLU A 425 -6.78 99.46 -40.48
N THR A 426 -6.36 100.68 -40.14
CA THR A 426 -6.93 101.93 -40.64
C THR A 426 -5.82 102.96 -40.91
N CYS A 427 -6.17 104.13 -41.44
CA CYS A 427 -5.20 105.20 -41.64
C CYS A 427 -5.93 106.54 -41.64
N VAL A 428 -6.08 107.14 -40.46
CA VAL A 428 -6.84 108.38 -40.27
C VAL A 428 -5.97 109.42 -39.59
N ALA A 429 -5.76 110.55 -40.27
CA ALA A 429 -5.09 111.71 -39.68
C ALA A 429 -6.04 112.47 -38.74
N THR A 430 -5.56 112.83 -37.56
CA THR A 430 -6.30 113.57 -36.53
C THR A 430 -5.48 114.71 -35.95
N ILE A 431 -6.15 115.77 -35.47
CA ILE A 431 -5.57 116.77 -34.56
C ILE A 431 -6.42 116.75 -33.30
N ASP A 432 -5.77 116.64 -32.13
CA ASP A 432 -6.43 116.56 -30.82
C ASP A 432 -7.59 115.55 -30.78
N GLY A 433 -7.43 114.43 -31.50
CA GLY A 433 -8.42 113.35 -31.60
C GLY A 433 -9.55 113.57 -32.61
N VAL A 434 -9.64 114.73 -33.26
CA VAL A 434 -10.66 115.03 -34.27
C VAL A 434 -10.13 114.63 -35.67
N PRO A 435 -10.84 113.77 -36.43
CA PRO A 435 -10.46 113.40 -37.79
C PRO A 435 -10.31 114.61 -38.70
N PHE A 436 -9.35 114.57 -39.61
CA PHE A 436 -9.04 115.67 -40.55
C PHE A 436 -10.29 116.23 -41.26
N ASN A 437 -11.17 115.34 -41.72
CA ASN A 437 -12.41 115.71 -42.42
C ASN A 437 -13.44 116.43 -41.53
N SER A 438 -13.26 116.41 -40.21
CA SER A 438 -14.16 117.01 -39.22
C SER A 438 -13.53 118.21 -38.49
N LEU A 439 -12.29 118.58 -38.82
CA LEU A 439 -11.65 119.77 -38.29
C LEU A 439 -12.28 121.05 -38.85
N ASN A 440 -12.22 122.14 -38.08
CA ASN A 440 -12.53 123.47 -38.61
C ASN A 440 -11.47 123.89 -39.65
N SER A 441 -11.76 124.95 -40.41
CA SER A 441 -10.86 125.40 -41.49
C SER A 441 -9.42 125.66 -41.02
N ALA A 442 -9.26 126.28 -39.84
CA ALA A 442 -7.95 126.52 -39.23
C ALA A 442 -7.21 125.20 -38.96
N GLY A 443 -7.88 124.23 -38.33
CA GLY A 443 -7.31 122.92 -38.01
C GLY A 443 -6.96 122.10 -39.25
N GLN A 444 -7.78 122.14 -40.31
CA GLN A 444 -7.47 121.47 -41.57
C GLN A 444 -6.22 122.04 -42.23
N VAL A 445 -6.10 123.37 -42.26
CA VAL A 445 -4.91 124.05 -42.79
C VAL A 445 -3.68 123.65 -41.97
N LEU A 446 -3.72 123.78 -40.63
CA LEU A 446 -2.59 123.44 -39.77
C LEU A 446 -2.18 121.96 -39.89
N ALA A 447 -3.15 121.04 -39.98
CA ALA A 447 -2.87 119.61 -40.22
C ALA A 447 -2.12 119.40 -41.54
N GLY A 448 -2.59 120.03 -42.61
CA GLY A 448 -1.94 119.97 -43.92
C GLY A 448 -0.51 120.50 -43.88
N LEU A 449 -0.27 121.63 -43.21
CA LEU A 449 1.06 122.22 -43.08
C LEU A 449 2.02 121.32 -42.30
N ASP A 450 1.56 120.66 -41.23
CA ASP A 450 2.37 119.72 -40.46
C ASP A 450 2.72 118.44 -41.24
N ILE A 451 1.77 117.91 -41.99
CA ILE A 451 2.01 116.77 -42.89
C ILE A 451 3.04 117.15 -43.95
N ILE A 452 2.84 118.27 -44.64
CA ILE A 452 3.76 118.76 -45.68
C ILE A 452 5.15 118.95 -45.08
N ARG A 453 5.27 119.64 -43.95
CA ARG A 453 6.55 119.84 -43.27
C ARG A 453 7.24 118.53 -42.90
N THR A 454 6.50 117.59 -42.35
CA THR A 454 7.02 116.28 -41.94
C THR A 454 7.58 115.53 -43.15
N PHE A 455 6.85 115.48 -44.26
CA PHE A 455 7.34 114.85 -45.49
C PHE A 455 8.49 115.61 -46.14
N CYS A 456 8.44 116.94 -46.16
CA CYS A 456 9.53 117.79 -46.62
C CYS A 456 10.82 117.51 -45.84
N ARG A 457 10.76 117.42 -44.50
CA ARG A 457 11.89 117.06 -43.65
C ARG A 457 12.36 115.62 -43.88
N TYR A 458 11.43 114.67 -43.99
CA TYR A 458 11.75 113.26 -44.19
C TYR A 458 12.46 113.01 -45.52
N TYR A 459 11.97 113.60 -46.61
CA TYR A 459 12.56 113.45 -47.94
C TYR A 459 13.66 114.49 -48.24
N GLY A 460 13.85 115.49 -47.37
CA GLY A 460 14.84 116.55 -47.53
C GLY A 460 14.56 117.54 -48.66
N ALA A 461 13.30 117.87 -48.93
CA ALA A 461 12.87 118.73 -50.05
C ALA A 461 11.93 119.86 -49.60
N THR A 462 12.00 121.04 -50.25
CA THR A 462 11.13 122.20 -49.98
C THR A 462 10.37 122.61 -51.24
N ALA A 463 9.09 122.96 -51.10
CA ALA A 463 8.25 123.47 -52.19
C ALA A 463 7.40 124.66 -51.69
N PRO A 464 7.13 125.69 -52.53
CA PRO A 464 6.27 126.80 -52.13
C PRO A 464 4.89 126.32 -51.66
N VAL A 465 4.47 126.75 -50.48
CA VAL A 465 3.20 126.36 -49.87
C VAL A 465 2.21 127.51 -49.98
N PHE A 466 1.15 127.30 -50.76
CA PHE A 466 0.03 128.23 -50.86
C PHE A 466 -0.99 127.91 -49.78
N ILE A 467 -1.29 128.89 -48.93
CA ILE A 467 -2.29 128.78 -47.88
C ILE A 467 -3.48 129.64 -48.28
N ASP A 468 -4.58 128.99 -48.63
CA ASP A 468 -5.86 129.64 -48.86
C ASP A 468 -6.63 129.83 -47.55
N ASN A 469 -7.51 130.83 -47.48
CA ASN A 469 -8.19 131.27 -46.25
C ASN A 469 -7.23 131.47 -45.07
N ALA A 470 -6.06 132.04 -45.32
CA ALA A 470 -5.00 132.16 -44.32
C ALA A 470 -5.36 133.16 -43.20
N GLU A 471 -6.50 133.85 -43.27
CA GLU A 471 -7.12 134.58 -42.16
C GLU A 471 -7.62 133.66 -41.04
N SER A 472 -7.82 132.36 -41.33
CA SER A 472 -8.24 131.37 -40.34
C SER A 472 -7.15 130.98 -39.33
N ILE A 473 -5.89 131.39 -39.57
CA ILE A 473 -4.74 131.10 -38.72
C ILE A 473 -3.90 132.37 -38.47
N SER A 474 -3.32 132.52 -37.29
CA SER A 474 -2.40 133.62 -36.98
C SER A 474 -1.02 133.37 -37.61
N GLN A 475 -0.25 134.44 -37.84
CA GLN A 475 1.07 134.36 -38.48
C GLN A 475 2.12 133.63 -37.64
N THR A 476 1.92 133.58 -36.32
CA THR A 476 2.82 132.93 -35.37
C THR A 476 2.51 131.46 -35.16
N ASP A 477 1.39 130.96 -35.68
CA ASP A 477 0.86 129.64 -35.31
C ASP A 477 1.67 128.50 -35.90
N PHE A 478 2.44 128.74 -36.98
CA PHE A 478 3.17 127.67 -37.63
C PHE A 478 4.38 128.15 -38.44
N ALA A 479 5.54 127.56 -38.16
CA ALA A 479 6.78 127.77 -38.92
C ALA A 479 6.99 126.66 -39.94
N LEU A 480 7.18 127.06 -41.21
CA LEU A 480 7.52 126.18 -42.32
C LEU A 480 8.91 126.51 -42.85
N ASP A 481 9.67 125.46 -43.17
CA ASP A 481 10.99 125.56 -43.79
C ASP A 481 10.89 125.98 -45.28
N SER A 482 9.67 125.96 -45.84
CA SER A 482 9.34 126.33 -47.22
C SER A 482 8.84 127.77 -47.34
N GLN A 483 8.95 128.36 -48.54
CA GLN A 483 8.31 129.64 -48.84
C GLN A 483 6.78 129.53 -48.64
N VAL A 484 6.22 130.43 -47.83
CA VAL A 484 4.78 130.46 -47.54
C VAL A 484 4.13 131.62 -48.29
N ILE A 485 3.10 131.32 -49.09
CA ILE A 485 2.29 132.29 -49.83
C ILE A 485 0.88 132.25 -49.23
N ARG A 486 0.45 133.36 -48.62
CA ARG A 486 -0.83 133.44 -47.89
C ARG A 486 -1.87 134.21 -48.71
N LEU A 487 -3.04 133.61 -48.89
CA LEU A 487 -4.20 134.25 -49.49
C LEU A 487 -5.15 134.63 -48.34
N GLN A 488 -5.43 135.93 -48.19
CA GLN A 488 -6.25 136.47 -47.09
C GLN A 488 -7.29 137.46 -47.62
N VAL A 489 -8.50 137.41 -47.07
CA VAL A 489 -9.56 138.38 -47.37
C VAL A 489 -9.43 139.60 -46.46
N VAL A 490 -9.41 140.80 -47.03
CA VAL A 490 -9.31 142.07 -46.30
C VAL A 490 -10.50 142.96 -46.66
N GLU A 491 -11.31 143.32 -45.66
CA GLU A 491 -12.52 144.14 -45.88
C GLU A 491 -12.15 145.54 -46.40
N GLY A 492 -12.81 145.95 -47.48
CA GLY A 492 -12.61 147.26 -48.10
C GLY A 492 -11.36 147.40 -48.97
N ALA A 493 -10.55 146.34 -49.14
CA ALA A 493 -9.37 146.33 -50.01
C ALA A 493 -9.63 145.58 -51.32
N ALA A 494 -9.11 146.10 -52.43
CA ALA A 494 -9.00 145.34 -53.69
C ALA A 494 -7.85 144.31 -53.58
N LEU A 495 -7.89 143.24 -54.38
CA LEU A 495 -6.84 142.21 -54.37
C LEU A 495 -5.47 142.87 -54.64
N GLU A 496 -4.58 142.75 -53.66
CA GLU A 496 -3.23 143.28 -53.72
C GLU A 496 -2.25 142.29 -53.10
N LEU A 497 -1.05 142.23 -53.67
CA LEU A 497 -0.01 141.33 -53.18
C LEU A 497 0.89 142.09 -52.22
N LYS A 498 0.78 141.74 -50.94
CA LYS A 498 1.63 142.30 -49.89
C LYS A 498 2.76 141.33 -49.60
N THR A 499 3.99 141.81 -49.73
CA THR A 499 5.17 141.10 -49.21
C THR A 499 5.36 141.53 -47.76
N ALA A 500 5.30 140.56 -46.85
CA ALA A 500 5.55 140.75 -45.42
C ALA A 500 7.06 140.86 -45.13
#